data_AF-A0A1M6D0S3-F1
#
_entry.id   AF-A0A1M6D0S3-F1
#
_cell.length_a   1.000
_cell.length_b   1.000
_cell.length_c   1.000
_cell.angle_alpha   90.00
_cell.angle_beta   90.00
_cell.angle_gamma   90.00
#
_symmetry.space_group_name_H-M   'P 1'
#
loop_
_entity.id
_entity.type
_entity.pdbx_description
1 polymer ?
#
loop_
_entity_poly.entity_id
_entity_poly.type
_entity_poly.pdbx_seq_one_letter_code
_entity_poly.pdbx_strand_id
1 'polypeptide(L)'
;MEEWAKVRQDEVVRLPESFKVHESFLEDISKMDFETSFREIWNMYISIYGDIAKAPQIFGVPLYEIDNYNNFTVQARESRNAPYRPFNLLYNLLISGSFNNGEFIIDINDFKAVNKVKNTNVLFERFNDYGFFFEGLKNYKLSNQNISMFYPDNKNVMPVLKLMADKARITNRLNDFFSCHYKLFQDDMNTANYGVGIDIVADKMHTKKEQEFIYEMDAILREIGYYAQPKIWNEGPGYAYYDKESVMRNNGPYHYLMLSWKTKLILYLRIRNASACLEYLKHCPDTVKQIFLRGDNGCKNKLNGTCKFGQEYTIDGNTYWRCGCCNAPFYFTPIKDDIPHYIKLVELGLKK
;
A
#
# COMPACT_ATOMS: atom_id res chain seq x y z
N MET A 1 11.77 -2.82 -16.83
CA MET A 1 11.10 -3.24 -15.58
C MET A 1 10.10 -2.16 -15.22
N GLU A 2 8.85 -2.51 -14.96
CA GLU A 2 7.83 -1.53 -14.56
C GLU A 2 7.88 -1.35 -13.04
N GLU A 3 8.20 -0.13 -12.59
CA GLU A 3 8.43 0.15 -11.16
C GLU A 3 7.17 -0.13 -10.33
N TRP A 4 6.00 0.30 -10.81
CA TRP A 4 4.78 0.22 -10.00
C TRP A 4 4.28 -1.19 -9.81
N ALA A 5 4.48 -2.10 -10.77
CA ALA A 5 4.16 -3.51 -10.64
C ALA A 5 5.01 -4.16 -9.56
N LYS A 6 6.29 -3.77 -9.45
CA LYS A 6 7.13 -4.20 -8.34
C LYS A 6 6.60 -3.67 -7.00
N VAL A 7 6.22 -2.38 -6.96
CA VAL A 7 5.57 -1.82 -5.77
C VAL A 7 4.28 -2.56 -5.42
N ARG A 8 3.44 -2.93 -6.40
CA ARG A 8 2.19 -3.67 -6.16
C ARG A 8 2.45 -5.10 -5.70
N GLN A 9 3.47 -5.75 -6.25
CA GLN A 9 3.95 -7.04 -5.75
C GLN A 9 4.33 -6.94 -4.28
N ASP A 10 5.07 -5.88 -3.92
CA ASP A 10 5.48 -5.65 -2.54
C ASP A 10 4.27 -5.23 -1.67
N GLU A 11 3.20 -4.68 -2.23
CA GLU A 11 1.97 -4.35 -1.47
C GLU A 11 1.13 -5.59 -1.12
N VAL A 12 1.40 -6.74 -1.74
CA VAL A 12 0.78 -8.02 -1.37
C VAL A 12 1.15 -8.35 0.07
N VAL A 13 0.15 -8.50 0.93
CA VAL A 13 0.34 -8.64 2.37
C VAL A 13 1.12 -9.90 2.69
N ARG A 14 2.09 -9.81 3.59
CA ARG A 14 2.84 -10.99 4.03
C ARG A 14 1.89 -12.03 4.64
N LEU A 15 1.89 -13.23 4.06
CA LEU A 15 1.07 -14.33 4.52
C LEU A 15 1.75 -15.04 5.71
N PRO A 16 1.15 -15.05 6.92
CA PRO A 16 1.65 -15.88 8.02
C PRO A 16 1.53 -17.38 7.72
N GLU A 17 2.19 -18.21 8.55
CA GLU A 17 2.09 -19.68 8.44
C GLU A 17 0.66 -20.17 8.66
N SER A 18 -0.05 -19.56 9.61
CA SER A 18 -1.49 -19.76 9.84
C SER A 18 -2.13 -18.43 10.20
N PHE A 19 -3.45 -18.32 10.01
CA PHE A 19 -4.21 -17.14 10.41
C PHE A 19 -5.59 -17.50 10.94
N LYS A 20 -6.25 -16.53 11.56
CA LYS A 20 -7.65 -16.68 11.99
C LYS A 20 -8.55 -16.60 10.75
N VAL A 21 -9.41 -17.60 10.59
CA VAL A 21 -10.50 -17.62 9.61
C VAL A 21 -11.80 -17.73 10.40
N HIS A 22 -12.73 -16.83 10.15
CA HIS A 22 -14.05 -16.83 10.77
C HIS A 22 -14.87 -18.02 10.30
N GLU A 23 -15.69 -18.59 11.17
CA GLU A 23 -16.47 -19.81 10.91
C GLU A 23 -17.39 -19.70 9.69
N SER A 24 -17.91 -18.50 9.40
CA SER A 24 -18.75 -18.22 8.23
C SER A 24 -18.05 -18.44 6.86
N PHE A 25 -16.73 -18.62 6.83
CA PHE A 25 -16.00 -18.97 5.61
C PHE A 25 -15.62 -20.45 5.53
N LEU A 26 -15.99 -21.24 6.54
CA LEU A 26 -15.58 -22.64 6.72
C LEU A 26 -16.77 -23.61 6.64
N GLU A 27 -17.94 -23.15 6.17
CA GLU A 27 -19.17 -23.96 6.10
C GLU A 27 -18.97 -25.24 5.26
N ASP A 28 -18.35 -25.09 4.08
CA ASP A 28 -18.16 -26.19 3.11
C ASP A 28 -16.68 -26.58 2.90
N ILE A 29 -15.77 -25.99 3.68
CA ILE A 29 -14.33 -26.17 3.51
C ILE A 29 -13.63 -26.25 4.87
N SER A 30 -12.72 -27.22 5.02
CA SER A 30 -11.92 -27.30 6.24
C SER A 30 -10.99 -26.09 6.35
N LYS A 31 -10.64 -25.68 7.57
CA LYS A 31 -9.68 -24.57 7.77
C LYS A 31 -8.35 -24.82 7.05
N MET A 32 -7.86 -26.06 7.08
CA MET A 32 -6.60 -26.45 6.45
C MET A 32 -6.67 -26.32 4.91
N ASP A 33 -7.77 -26.77 4.31
CA ASP A 33 -7.98 -26.64 2.87
C ASP A 33 -8.14 -25.17 2.48
N PHE A 34 -8.84 -24.37 3.30
CA PHE A 34 -8.97 -22.92 3.09
C PHE A 34 -7.60 -22.23 3.11
N GLU A 35 -6.78 -22.47 4.13
CA GLU A 35 -5.44 -21.87 4.25
C GLU A 35 -4.52 -22.33 3.10
N THR A 36 -4.64 -23.59 2.66
CA THR A 36 -3.88 -24.13 1.53
C THR A 36 -4.25 -23.43 0.23
N SER A 37 -5.55 -23.34 -0.09
CA SER A 37 -6.03 -22.64 -1.27
C SER A 37 -5.76 -21.15 -1.23
N PHE A 38 -5.86 -20.51 -0.06
CA PHE A 38 -5.50 -19.10 0.08
C PHE A 38 -4.02 -18.85 -0.15
N ARG A 39 -3.14 -19.77 0.27
CA ARG A 39 -1.69 -19.69 0.00
C ARG A 39 -1.37 -19.83 -1.48
N GLU A 40 -2.10 -20.68 -2.18
CA GLU A 40 -2.00 -20.82 -3.64
C GLU A 40 -2.45 -19.54 -4.36
N ILE A 41 -3.58 -18.95 -3.96
CA ILE A 41 -4.04 -17.63 -4.41
C ILE A 41 -2.99 -16.57 -4.12
N TRP A 42 -2.40 -16.56 -2.94
CA TRP A 42 -1.37 -15.60 -2.57
C TRP A 42 -0.13 -15.71 -3.48
N ASN A 43 0.34 -16.93 -3.74
CA ASN A 43 1.45 -17.17 -4.67
C ASN A 43 1.11 -16.70 -6.09
N MET A 44 -0.14 -16.90 -6.54
CA MET A 44 -0.63 -16.38 -7.82
C MET A 44 -0.55 -14.85 -7.87
N TYR A 45 -0.91 -14.15 -6.78
CA TYR A 45 -0.79 -12.69 -6.71
C TYR A 45 0.65 -12.22 -6.89
N ILE A 46 1.58 -12.85 -6.16
CA ILE A 46 3.01 -12.56 -6.25
C ILE A 46 3.55 -12.82 -7.66
N SER A 47 3.17 -13.93 -8.28
CA SER A 47 3.61 -14.30 -9.63
C SER A 47 3.11 -13.33 -10.69
N ILE A 48 1.80 -13.02 -10.71
CA ILE A 48 1.21 -12.08 -11.68
C ILE A 48 1.88 -10.71 -11.59
N TYR A 49 1.98 -10.12 -10.40
CA TYR A 49 2.64 -8.81 -10.26
C TYR A 49 4.13 -8.87 -10.63
N GLY A 50 4.81 -9.95 -10.25
CA GLY A 50 6.22 -10.17 -10.60
C GLY A 50 6.46 -10.25 -12.10
N ASP A 51 5.56 -10.89 -12.83
CA ASP A 51 5.68 -11.04 -14.28
C ASP A 51 5.26 -9.78 -15.03
N ILE A 52 4.30 -8.99 -14.51
CA ILE A 52 4.05 -7.63 -15.00
C ILE A 52 5.30 -6.76 -14.81
N ALA A 53 6.00 -6.86 -13.68
CA ALA A 53 7.21 -6.07 -13.45
C ALA A 53 8.32 -6.41 -14.46
N LYS A 54 8.45 -7.70 -14.84
CA LYS A 54 9.44 -8.19 -15.82
C LYS A 54 9.05 -7.86 -17.26
N ALA A 55 7.78 -8.09 -17.63
CA ALA A 55 7.28 -8.01 -19.01
C ALA A 55 5.93 -7.27 -19.09
N PRO A 56 5.85 -5.99 -18.68
CA PRO A 56 4.59 -5.23 -18.59
C PRO A 56 3.74 -5.23 -19.87
N GLN A 57 4.39 -5.19 -21.04
CA GLN A 57 3.76 -5.16 -22.35
C GLN A 57 2.87 -6.37 -22.64
N ILE A 58 3.20 -7.56 -22.12
CA ILE A 58 2.41 -8.79 -22.38
C ILE A 58 1.09 -8.78 -21.60
N PHE A 59 0.97 -7.91 -20.60
CA PHE A 59 -0.26 -7.67 -19.84
C PHE A 59 -1.01 -6.41 -20.32
N GLY A 60 -0.54 -5.79 -21.42
CA GLY A 60 -1.11 -4.54 -21.93
C GLY A 60 -0.92 -3.36 -20.98
N VAL A 61 0.15 -3.36 -20.17
CA VAL A 61 0.58 -2.23 -19.36
C VAL A 61 1.44 -1.29 -20.22
N PRO A 62 1.14 0.02 -20.24
CA PRO A 62 1.90 0.98 -21.06
C PRO A 62 3.31 1.22 -20.52
N LEU A 63 4.26 1.44 -21.43
CA LEU A 63 5.68 1.70 -21.13
C LEU A 63 5.98 3.19 -21.17
N TYR A 64 5.59 3.91 -20.13
CA TYR A 64 5.92 5.34 -20.02
C TYR A 64 7.32 5.52 -19.40
N GLU A 65 8.11 6.41 -19.99
CA GLU A 65 9.35 6.90 -19.37
C GLU A 65 8.99 7.86 -18.24
N ILE A 66 8.97 7.35 -17.01
CA ILE A 66 8.47 8.10 -15.84
C ILE A 66 9.20 9.43 -15.60
N ASP A 67 10.47 9.55 -15.97
CA ASP A 67 11.26 10.77 -15.82
C ASP A 67 10.76 11.92 -16.71
N ASN A 68 10.05 11.60 -17.79
CA ASN A 68 9.45 12.59 -18.69
C ASN A 68 8.11 13.12 -18.19
N TYR A 69 7.57 12.57 -17.10
CA TYR A 69 6.22 12.86 -16.65
C TYR A 69 6.21 13.23 -15.16
N ASN A 70 5.64 14.40 -14.84
CA ASN A 70 5.38 14.73 -13.44
C ASN A 70 4.34 13.77 -12.83
N ASN A 71 4.34 13.64 -11.50
CA ASN A 71 3.46 12.74 -10.75
C ASN A 71 1.95 12.97 -10.97
N PHE A 72 1.53 14.14 -11.46
CA PHE A 72 0.12 14.50 -11.65
C PHE A 72 -0.38 14.27 -13.09
N THR A 73 0.51 13.93 -14.02
CA THR A 73 0.14 13.61 -15.40
C THR A 73 -0.79 12.39 -15.49
N VAL A 74 -1.46 12.25 -16.64
CA VAL A 74 -2.27 11.06 -16.94
C VAL A 74 -1.37 9.82 -17.02
N GLN A 75 -0.19 9.93 -17.61
CA GLN A 75 0.79 8.87 -17.80
C GLN A 75 1.32 8.34 -16.46
N ALA A 76 1.67 9.23 -15.52
CA ALA A 76 2.11 8.82 -14.19
C ALA A 76 0.98 8.10 -13.41
N ARG A 77 -0.27 8.59 -13.53
CA ARG A 77 -1.44 7.92 -12.94
C ARG A 77 -1.71 6.57 -13.58
N GLU A 78 -1.58 6.46 -14.89
CA GLU A 78 -1.79 5.22 -15.60
C GLU A 78 -0.72 4.19 -15.26
N SER A 79 0.55 4.59 -15.16
CA SER A 79 1.65 3.72 -14.70
C SER A 79 1.37 3.17 -13.31
N ARG A 80 0.87 4.00 -12.38
CA ARG A 80 0.49 3.59 -11.02
C ARG A 80 -0.62 2.54 -10.97
N ASN A 81 -1.59 2.65 -11.88
CA ASN A 81 -2.85 1.92 -11.79
C ASN A 81 -2.93 0.72 -12.74
N ALA A 82 -2.18 0.73 -13.84
CA ALA A 82 -2.19 -0.32 -14.84
C ALA A 82 -1.80 -1.71 -14.27
N PRO A 83 -0.87 -1.84 -13.32
CA PRO A 83 -0.57 -3.13 -12.71
C PRO A 83 -1.76 -3.77 -11.97
N TYR A 84 -2.75 -2.99 -11.53
CA TYR A 84 -3.96 -3.53 -10.90
C TYR A 84 -4.95 -4.15 -11.91
N ARG A 85 -4.77 -3.95 -13.22
CA ARG A 85 -5.75 -4.36 -14.24
C ARG A 85 -6.09 -5.85 -14.20
N PRO A 86 -5.14 -6.80 -14.05
CA PRO A 86 -5.48 -8.22 -13.92
C PRO A 86 -6.40 -8.45 -12.71
N PHE A 87 -6.02 -8.00 -11.52
CA PHE A 87 -6.84 -8.23 -10.33
C PHE A 87 -8.17 -7.47 -10.34
N ASN A 88 -8.24 -6.31 -10.99
CA ASN A 88 -9.51 -5.63 -11.22
C ASN A 88 -10.42 -6.43 -12.16
N LEU A 89 -9.86 -7.02 -13.23
CA LEU A 89 -10.62 -7.94 -14.10
C LEU A 89 -11.08 -9.18 -13.33
N LEU A 90 -10.19 -9.82 -12.57
CA LEU A 90 -10.51 -10.99 -11.75
C LEU A 90 -11.61 -10.67 -10.72
N TYR A 91 -11.49 -9.55 -10.02
CA TYR A 91 -12.51 -9.06 -9.09
C TYR A 91 -13.86 -8.90 -9.79
N ASN A 92 -13.90 -8.22 -10.95
CA ASN A 92 -15.13 -8.00 -11.71
C ASN A 92 -15.77 -9.31 -12.19
N LEU A 93 -14.96 -10.31 -12.59
CA LEU A 93 -15.46 -11.65 -12.91
C LEU A 93 -16.11 -12.32 -11.69
N LEU A 94 -15.45 -12.25 -10.53
CA LEU A 94 -15.92 -12.90 -9.31
C LEU A 94 -17.21 -12.28 -8.75
N ILE A 95 -17.34 -10.95 -8.77
CA ILE A 95 -18.55 -10.28 -8.24
C ILE A 95 -19.75 -10.37 -9.19
N SER A 96 -19.52 -10.65 -10.47
CA SER A 96 -20.56 -10.88 -11.49
C SER A 96 -20.84 -12.36 -11.73
N GLY A 97 -20.22 -13.26 -10.97
CA GLY A 97 -20.41 -14.70 -11.09
C GLY A 97 -20.93 -15.37 -9.83
N SER A 98 -21.50 -16.55 -10.01
CA SER A 98 -22.01 -17.43 -8.96
C SER A 98 -21.78 -18.89 -9.29
N PHE A 99 -21.77 -19.74 -8.27
CA PHE A 99 -21.76 -21.19 -8.46
C PHE A 99 -23.18 -21.68 -8.80
N ASN A 100 -23.32 -22.36 -9.93
CA ASN A 100 -24.54 -23.01 -10.37
C ASN A 100 -24.22 -24.49 -10.62
N ASN A 101 -24.79 -25.40 -9.82
CA ASN A 101 -24.53 -26.85 -9.91
C ASN A 101 -23.03 -27.24 -9.90
N GLY A 102 -22.21 -26.50 -9.14
CA GLY A 102 -20.76 -26.74 -9.02
C GLY A 102 -19.91 -26.04 -10.09
N GLU A 103 -20.52 -25.41 -11.10
CA GLU A 103 -19.80 -24.61 -12.10
C GLU A 103 -19.86 -23.12 -11.75
N PHE A 104 -18.74 -22.41 -11.89
CA PHE A 104 -18.72 -20.96 -11.68
C PHE A 104 -19.07 -20.24 -12.98
N ILE A 105 -20.23 -19.60 -13.01
CA ILE A 105 -20.79 -18.94 -14.20
C ILE A 105 -20.86 -17.44 -13.93
N ILE A 106 -20.25 -16.66 -14.83
CA ILE A 106 -20.30 -15.20 -14.85
C ILE A 106 -21.44 -14.76 -15.76
N ASP A 107 -22.36 -13.96 -15.23
CA ASP A 107 -23.39 -13.30 -16.03
C ASP A 107 -22.75 -12.20 -16.90
N ILE A 108 -22.93 -12.32 -18.21
CA ILE A 108 -22.27 -11.42 -19.16
C ILE A 108 -22.79 -9.99 -19.09
N ASN A 109 -24.05 -9.78 -18.71
CA ASN A 109 -24.65 -8.46 -18.61
C ASN A 109 -24.14 -7.74 -17.35
N ASP A 110 -24.14 -8.43 -16.22
CA ASP A 110 -23.60 -7.92 -14.96
C ASP A 110 -22.11 -7.60 -15.11
N PHE A 111 -21.35 -8.50 -15.74
CA PHE A 111 -19.93 -8.29 -16.00
C PHE A 111 -19.69 -7.06 -16.88
N LYS A 112 -20.46 -6.89 -17.97
CA LYS A 112 -20.35 -5.71 -18.85
C LYS A 112 -20.73 -4.40 -18.12
N ALA A 113 -21.65 -4.46 -17.16
CA ALA A 113 -22.04 -3.30 -16.36
C ALA A 113 -20.88 -2.81 -15.48
N VAL A 114 -20.21 -3.72 -14.77
CA VAL A 114 -19.15 -3.38 -13.79
C VAL A 114 -17.76 -3.22 -14.42
N ASN A 115 -17.43 -4.00 -15.44
CA ASN A 115 -16.07 -4.05 -15.95
C ASN A 115 -15.72 -2.83 -16.82
N LYS A 116 -14.67 -2.10 -16.42
CA LYS A 116 -14.07 -0.98 -17.17
C LYS A 116 -12.59 -1.19 -17.48
N VAL A 117 -12.08 -2.41 -17.28
CA VAL A 117 -10.68 -2.75 -17.50
C VAL A 117 -10.37 -2.67 -19.00
N LYS A 118 -9.23 -2.06 -19.35
CA LYS A 118 -8.70 -2.03 -20.73
C LYS A 118 -7.95 -3.33 -21.03
N ASN A 119 -7.86 -3.71 -22.31
CA ASN A 119 -7.10 -4.87 -22.78
C ASN A 119 -7.55 -6.21 -22.15
N THR A 120 -8.85 -6.36 -21.88
CA THR A 120 -9.42 -7.55 -21.23
C THR A 120 -9.07 -8.84 -21.96
N ASN A 121 -9.07 -8.83 -23.30
CA ASN A 121 -8.72 -10.00 -24.09
C ASN A 121 -7.29 -10.50 -23.87
N VAL A 122 -6.34 -9.57 -23.68
CA VAL A 122 -4.94 -9.91 -23.37
C VAL A 122 -4.88 -10.53 -21.97
N LEU A 123 -5.62 -9.97 -21.01
CA LEU A 123 -5.63 -10.46 -19.63
C LEU A 123 -6.30 -11.82 -19.48
N PHE A 124 -7.40 -12.08 -20.21
CA PHE A 124 -8.01 -13.41 -20.27
C PHE A 124 -7.05 -14.47 -20.78
N GLU A 125 -6.28 -14.14 -21.83
CA GLU A 125 -5.24 -15.05 -22.32
C GLU A 125 -4.16 -15.31 -21.26
N ARG A 126 -3.68 -14.24 -20.60
CA ARG A 126 -2.64 -14.34 -19.56
C ARG A 126 -3.10 -15.13 -18.33
N PHE A 127 -4.38 -15.11 -17.98
CA PHE A 127 -4.88 -15.87 -16.83
C PHE A 127 -4.72 -17.39 -16.98
N ASN A 128 -4.63 -17.91 -18.22
CA ASN A 128 -4.34 -19.33 -18.45
C ASN A 128 -2.95 -19.73 -17.90
N ASP A 129 -1.98 -18.81 -17.96
CA ASP A 129 -0.62 -19.04 -17.43
C ASP A 129 -0.61 -19.24 -15.90
N TYR A 130 -1.72 -18.90 -15.23
CA TYR A 130 -1.90 -19.00 -13.78
C TYR A 130 -2.96 -20.03 -13.35
N GLY A 131 -3.41 -20.88 -14.27
CA GLY A 131 -4.32 -22.00 -13.98
C GLY A 131 -5.81 -21.72 -14.17
N PHE A 132 -6.20 -20.53 -14.63
CA PHE A 132 -7.60 -20.26 -14.96
C PHE A 132 -7.96 -20.70 -16.37
N PHE A 133 -9.15 -21.27 -16.54
CA PHE A 133 -9.70 -21.61 -17.85
C PHE A 133 -11.05 -20.92 -18.02
N PHE A 134 -11.34 -20.50 -19.26
CA PHE A 134 -12.56 -19.76 -19.60
C PHE A 134 -13.26 -20.37 -20.80
N GLU A 135 -14.56 -20.59 -20.67
CA GLU A 135 -15.46 -20.95 -21.77
C GLU A 135 -16.44 -19.80 -22.07
N GLY A 136 -17.02 -19.77 -23.27
CA GLY A 136 -17.93 -18.69 -23.70
C GLY A 136 -17.22 -17.45 -24.28
N LEU A 137 -15.88 -17.44 -24.31
CA LEU A 137 -15.06 -16.43 -24.99
C LEU A 137 -14.76 -16.84 -26.43
N LYS A 138 -14.68 -15.87 -27.35
CA LYS A 138 -14.24 -16.08 -28.75
C LYS A 138 -12.88 -15.42 -28.96
N ASN A 139 -11.82 -16.21 -29.08
CA ASN A 139 -10.43 -15.71 -29.15
C ASN A 139 -10.11 -14.74 -28.00
N TYR A 140 -10.46 -15.14 -26.77
CA TYR A 140 -10.35 -14.34 -25.53
C TYR A 140 -11.16 -13.03 -25.52
N LYS A 141 -12.02 -12.80 -26.51
CA LYS A 141 -12.95 -11.65 -26.53
C LYS A 141 -14.30 -12.05 -25.98
N LEU A 142 -14.93 -11.08 -25.31
CA LEU A 142 -16.29 -11.21 -24.80
C LEU A 142 -17.26 -11.50 -25.96
N SER A 143 -18.17 -12.43 -25.71
CA SER A 143 -19.32 -12.69 -26.58
C SER A 143 -20.60 -12.14 -25.91
N ASN A 144 -21.77 -12.57 -26.39
CA ASN A 144 -23.05 -12.34 -25.71
C ASN A 144 -23.48 -13.55 -24.87
N GLN A 145 -22.62 -14.55 -24.72
CA GLN A 145 -22.84 -15.71 -23.86
C GLN A 145 -22.23 -15.45 -22.49
N ASN A 146 -22.79 -16.10 -21.48
CA ASN A 146 -22.18 -16.19 -20.15
C ASN A 146 -20.80 -16.85 -20.25
N ILE A 147 -19.95 -16.54 -19.28
CA ILE A 147 -18.58 -17.07 -19.24
C ILE A 147 -18.54 -18.11 -18.13
N SER A 148 -18.06 -19.30 -18.42
CA SER A 148 -17.71 -20.27 -17.37
C SER A 148 -16.23 -20.13 -17.04
N MET A 149 -15.89 -20.12 -15.75
CA MET A 149 -14.52 -19.95 -15.28
C MET A 149 -14.14 -21.09 -14.35
N PHE A 150 -12.98 -21.69 -14.59
CA PHE A 150 -12.54 -22.91 -13.91
C PHE A 150 -11.12 -22.76 -13.37
N TYR A 151 -10.83 -23.55 -12.33
CA TYR A 151 -9.48 -23.74 -11.77
C TYR A 151 -9.31 -25.22 -11.42
N PRO A 152 -8.81 -26.06 -12.35
CA PRO A 152 -8.89 -27.52 -12.23
C PRO A 152 -7.93 -28.10 -11.19
N ASP A 153 -6.78 -27.46 -10.95
CA ASP A 153 -5.72 -28.00 -10.10
C ASP A 153 -6.12 -28.04 -8.62
N ASN A 154 -6.96 -27.08 -8.19
CA ASN A 154 -7.46 -27.01 -6.82
C ASN A 154 -8.91 -26.50 -6.79
N LYS A 155 -9.85 -27.41 -6.49
CA LYS A 155 -11.30 -27.15 -6.44
C LYS A 155 -11.70 -26.04 -5.46
N ASN A 156 -10.87 -25.73 -4.47
CA ASN A 156 -11.16 -24.76 -3.41
C ASN A 156 -10.66 -23.34 -3.74
N VAL A 157 -9.82 -23.16 -4.77
CA VAL A 157 -9.31 -21.82 -5.18
C VAL A 157 -10.44 -20.89 -5.62
N MET A 158 -11.34 -21.37 -6.49
CA MET A 158 -12.47 -20.56 -6.97
C MET A 158 -13.43 -20.16 -5.85
N PRO A 159 -13.88 -21.07 -4.96
CA PRO A 159 -14.68 -20.71 -3.79
C PRO A 159 -14.00 -19.67 -2.89
N VAL A 160 -12.71 -19.85 -2.55
CA VAL A 160 -11.99 -18.91 -1.67
C VAL A 160 -11.83 -17.54 -2.33
N LEU A 161 -11.52 -17.48 -3.63
CA LEU A 161 -11.47 -16.23 -4.40
C LEU A 161 -12.82 -15.52 -4.41
N LYS A 162 -13.91 -16.28 -4.60
CA LYS A 162 -15.27 -15.74 -4.59
C LYS A 162 -15.62 -15.14 -3.23
N LEU A 163 -15.35 -15.87 -2.14
CA LEU A 163 -15.52 -15.35 -0.78
C LEU A 163 -14.70 -14.08 -0.54
N MET A 164 -13.45 -14.03 -1.02
CA MET A 164 -12.59 -12.85 -0.92
C MET A 164 -13.18 -11.64 -1.65
N ALA A 165 -13.66 -11.83 -2.88
CA ALA A 165 -14.24 -10.77 -3.70
C ALA A 165 -15.54 -10.24 -3.12
N ASP A 166 -16.44 -11.13 -2.68
CA ASP A 166 -17.70 -10.75 -2.05
C ASP A 166 -17.46 -10.01 -0.74
N LYS A 167 -16.52 -10.52 0.07
CA LYS A 167 -16.10 -9.88 1.31
C LYS A 167 -15.58 -8.47 1.07
N ALA A 168 -14.68 -8.31 0.10
CA ALA A 168 -14.14 -7.01 -0.29
C ALA A 168 -15.24 -6.07 -0.84
N ARG A 169 -16.22 -6.60 -1.56
CA ARG A 169 -17.35 -5.81 -2.08
C ARG A 169 -18.26 -5.31 -0.96
N ILE A 170 -18.70 -6.21 -0.07
CA ILE A 170 -19.64 -5.91 1.02
C ILE A 170 -19.03 -4.89 1.98
N THR A 171 -17.72 -4.99 2.25
CA THR A 171 -17.03 -4.11 3.20
C THR A 171 -16.34 -2.90 2.55
N ASN A 172 -16.50 -2.71 1.23
CA ASN A 172 -15.85 -1.65 0.45
C ASN A 172 -14.31 -1.63 0.58
N ARG A 173 -13.69 -2.81 0.54
CA ARG A 173 -12.26 -3.07 0.73
C ARG A 173 -11.57 -3.57 -0.56
N LEU A 174 -11.84 -2.93 -1.70
CA LEU A 174 -11.24 -3.33 -2.99
C LEU A 174 -9.70 -3.36 -2.97
N ASN A 175 -9.05 -2.43 -2.26
CA ASN A 175 -7.59 -2.42 -2.14
C ASN A 175 -7.06 -3.63 -1.36
N ASP A 176 -7.85 -4.20 -0.46
CA ASP A 176 -7.49 -5.41 0.29
C ASP A 176 -7.60 -6.64 -0.61
N PHE A 177 -8.54 -6.62 -1.57
CA PHE A 177 -8.56 -7.62 -2.63
C PHE A 177 -7.27 -7.53 -3.47
N PHE A 178 -6.90 -6.34 -3.95
CA PHE A 178 -5.69 -6.15 -4.75
C PHE A 178 -4.38 -6.52 -4.04
N SER A 179 -4.36 -6.45 -2.71
CA SER A 179 -3.18 -6.82 -1.91
C SER A 179 -3.24 -8.22 -1.30
N CYS A 180 -4.21 -9.05 -1.70
CA CYS A 180 -4.39 -10.40 -1.15
C CYS A 180 -4.42 -10.43 0.39
N HIS A 181 -5.22 -9.55 0.99
CA HIS A 181 -5.19 -9.31 2.43
C HIS A 181 -5.92 -10.42 3.22
N TYR A 182 -5.16 -11.33 3.85
CA TYR A 182 -5.73 -12.47 4.60
C TYR A 182 -6.67 -12.04 5.75
N LYS A 183 -6.46 -10.85 6.34
CA LYS A 183 -7.33 -10.36 7.41
C LYS A 183 -8.78 -10.12 6.98
N LEU A 184 -9.09 -10.10 5.67
CA LEU A 184 -10.47 -10.09 5.16
C LEU A 184 -11.31 -11.23 5.76
N PHE A 185 -10.68 -12.33 6.16
CA PHE A 185 -11.38 -13.51 6.68
C PHE A 185 -11.40 -13.60 8.22
N GLN A 186 -10.92 -12.60 8.96
CA GLN A 186 -10.84 -12.68 10.43
C GLN A 186 -12.17 -12.51 11.16
N ASP A 187 -13.11 -11.81 10.52
CA ASP A 187 -14.44 -11.47 11.03
C ASP A 187 -15.53 -12.06 10.11
N ASP A 188 -16.82 -11.96 10.47
CA ASP A 188 -17.93 -12.46 9.63
C ASP A 188 -17.97 -11.81 8.24
N MET A 189 -18.80 -12.30 7.30
CA MET A 189 -18.88 -11.77 5.92
C MET A 189 -19.15 -10.27 5.81
N ASN A 190 -19.82 -9.65 6.78
CA ASN A 190 -20.30 -8.26 6.72
C ASN A 190 -19.41 -7.24 7.46
N THR A 191 -18.46 -7.68 8.30
CA THR A 191 -17.65 -6.79 9.15
C THR A 191 -16.14 -6.91 8.91
N ALA A 192 -15.37 -5.82 8.91
CA ALA A 192 -13.92 -5.87 8.74
C ALA A 192 -13.22 -4.92 9.72
N ASN A 193 -12.86 -5.44 10.89
CA ASN A 193 -12.34 -4.69 12.03
C ASN A 193 -10.81 -4.69 12.09
N TYR A 194 -10.16 -4.51 10.93
CA TYR A 194 -8.71 -4.31 10.84
C TYR A 194 -8.39 -3.14 9.89
N GLY A 195 -7.10 -2.76 9.86
CA GLY A 195 -6.64 -1.65 9.03
C GLY A 195 -7.23 -0.33 9.52
N VAL A 196 -7.32 -0.17 10.84
CA VAL A 196 -7.77 1.06 11.51
C VAL A 196 -6.58 1.64 12.28
N GLY A 197 -6.51 2.96 12.37
CA GLY A 197 -5.42 3.62 13.08
C GLY A 197 -4.08 3.32 12.43
N ILE A 198 -3.10 2.91 13.22
CA ILE A 198 -1.73 2.70 12.76
C ILE A 198 -1.56 1.43 11.89
N ASP A 199 -2.49 0.49 11.97
CA ASP A 199 -2.45 -0.76 11.18
C ASP A 199 -2.38 -0.50 9.68
N ILE A 200 -2.93 0.63 9.20
CA ILE A 200 -2.87 1.01 7.78
C ILE A 200 -1.44 1.12 7.26
N VAL A 201 -0.47 1.42 8.12
CA VAL A 201 0.95 1.47 7.78
C VAL A 201 1.62 0.13 8.10
N ALA A 202 1.34 -0.45 9.28
CA ALA A 202 1.95 -1.70 9.72
C ALA A 202 1.68 -2.89 8.77
N ASP A 203 0.46 -2.96 8.23
CA ASP A 203 0.05 -4.04 7.32
C ASP A 203 0.74 -3.97 5.94
N LYS A 204 1.45 -2.87 5.65
CA LYS A 204 2.27 -2.71 4.43
C LYS A 204 3.73 -3.07 4.64
N MET A 205 4.16 -3.35 5.87
CA MET A 205 5.56 -3.64 6.19
C MET A 205 5.88 -5.12 6.09
N HIS A 206 7.10 -5.43 5.67
CA HIS A 206 7.51 -6.81 5.36
C HIS A 206 8.27 -7.45 6.52
N THR A 207 8.88 -6.62 7.37
CA THR A 207 9.69 -7.09 8.49
C THR A 207 8.97 -6.89 9.82
N LYS A 208 9.14 -7.84 10.73
CA LYS A 208 8.66 -7.73 12.12
C LYS A 208 9.27 -6.50 12.81
N LYS A 209 10.54 -6.16 12.50
CA LYS A 209 11.23 -4.99 13.05
C LYS A 209 10.53 -3.67 12.68
N GLU A 210 10.10 -3.51 11.43
CA GLU A 210 9.35 -2.33 11.00
C GLU A 210 7.98 -2.24 11.68
N GLN A 211 7.27 -3.37 11.79
CA GLN A 211 5.99 -3.42 12.50
C GLN A 211 6.14 -3.08 13.98
N GLU A 212 7.15 -3.64 14.65
CA GLU A 212 7.46 -3.32 16.04
C GLU A 212 7.81 -1.84 16.23
N PHE A 213 8.61 -1.24 15.32
CA PHE A 213 8.86 0.21 15.34
C PHE A 213 7.54 0.99 15.28
N ILE A 214 6.67 0.63 14.32
CA ILE A 214 5.42 1.35 14.07
C ILE A 214 4.51 1.33 15.29
N TYR A 215 4.32 0.15 15.89
CA TYR A 215 3.46 0.00 17.06
C TYR A 215 4.05 0.69 18.30
N GLU A 216 5.37 0.62 18.50
CA GLU A 216 6.02 1.26 19.64
C GLU A 216 6.00 2.79 19.53
N MET A 217 6.31 3.33 18.36
CA MET A 217 6.24 4.78 18.11
C MET A 217 4.81 5.29 18.27
N ASP A 218 3.79 4.57 17.75
CA ASP A 218 2.39 4.94 17.94
C ASP A 218 2.01 4.96 19.42
N ALA A 219 2.32 3.89 20.16
CA ALA A 219 2.02 3.78 21.58
C ALA A 219 2.62 4.96 22.37
N ILE A 220 3.90 5.26 22.16
CA ILE A 220 4.58 6.37 22.86
C ILE A 220 3.98 7.72 22.49
N LEU A 221 3.74 7.99 21.20
CA LEU A 221 3.16 9.26 20.77
C LEU A 221 1.74 9.45 21.31
N ARG A 222 0.94 8.39 21.36
CA ARG A 222 -0.40 8.40 21.96
C ARG A 222 -0.34 8.64 23.46
N GLU A 223 0.56 7.97 24.17
CA GLU A 223 0.76 8.11 25.62
C GLU A 223 1.11 9.55 26.01
N ILE A 224 2.00 10.21 25.25
CA ILE A 224 2.37 11.61 25.50
C ILE A 224 1.37 12.63 24.93
N GLY A 225 0.19 12.17 24.48
CA GLY A 225 -0.96 13.02 24.17
C GLY A 225 -1.10 13.49 22.71
N TYR A 226 -0.41 12.87 21.75
CA TYR A 226 -0.62 13.22 20.34
C TYR A 226 -1.96 12.70 19.79
N TYR A 227 -2.60 13.56 19.00
CA TYR A 227 -3.75 13.20 18.17
C TYR A 227 -3.26 12.67 16.83
N ALA A 228 -3.90 11.65 16.27
CA ALA A 228 -3.48 11.09 14.99
C ALA A 228 -4.65 10.73 14.07
N GLN A 229 -4.40 10.83 12.77
CA GLN A 229 -5.34 10.48 11.72
C GLN A 229 -4.63 9.91 10.48
N PRO A 230 -5.35 9.11 9.66
CA PRO A 230 -4.84 8.67 8.37
C PRO A 230 -4.47 9.83 7.45
N LYS A 231 -3.39 9.66 6.69
CA LYS A 231 -2.92 10.58 5.66
C LYS A 231 -2.52 9.79 4.43
N ILE A 232 -3.40 9.77 3.42
CA ILE A 232 -3.21 8.99 2.19
C ILE A 232 -2.31 9.77 1.23
N TRP A 233 -1.41 9.04 0.58
CA TRP A 233 -0.54 9.58 -0.45
C TRP A 233 -0.49 8.64 -1.68
N ASN A 234 0.01 9.10 -2.83
CA ASN A 234 -0.03 8.28 -4.06
C ASN A 234 0.86 7.04 -3.96
N GLU A 235 1.88 7.14 -3.11
CA GLU A 235 2.94 6.17 -2.89
C GLU A 235 2.63 5.22 -1.72
N GLY A 236 1.51 5.43 -1.01
CA GLY A 236 1.00 4.54 0.02
C GLY A 236 0.34 5.25 1.20
N PRO A 237 -0.20 4.49 2.17
CA PRO A 237 -0.86 5.03 3.35
C PRO A 237 0.16 5.60 4.34
N GLY A 238 -0.25 6.63 5.06
CA GLY A 238 0.48 7.18 6.18
C GLY A 238 -0.42 7.49 7.36
N TYR A 239 0.19 7.67 8.53
CA TYR A 239 -0.48 8.01 9.77
C TYR A 239 0.25 9.16 10.44
N ALA A 240 -0.45 10.29 10.57
CA ALA A 240 0.12 11.58 10.96
C ALA A 240 -0.27 11.94 12.39
N TYR A 241 0.67 12.52 13.14
CA TYR A 241 0.53 12.88 14.54
C TYR A 241 0.63 14.39 14.77
N TYR A 242 -0.25 14.91 15.61
CA TYR A 242 -0.48 16.32 15.86
C TYR A 242 -0.50 16.60 17.36
N ASP A 243 0.06 17.73 17.78
CA ASP A 243 0.06 18.18 19.17
C ASP A 243 -1.33 18.59 19.68
N LYS A 244 -2.22 18.99 18.77
CA LYS A 244 -3.57 19.45 19.09
C LYS A 244 -4.61 18.86 18.15
N GLU A 245 -5.75 18.50 18.72
CA GLU A 245 -6.87 17.97 17.95
C GLU A 245 -7.39 18.97 16.91
N SER A 246 -7.46 20.26 17.26
CA SER A 246 -7.91 21.31 16.34
C SER A 246 -6.99 21.45 15.13
N VAL A 247 -5.69 21.24 15.29
CA VAL A 247 -4.72 21.24 14.18
C VAL A 247 -4.92 20.01 13.30
N MET A 248 -5.14 18.84 13.91
CA MET A 248 -5.45 17.60 13.19
C MET A 248 -6.72 17.74 12.35
N ARG A 249 -7.83 18.20 12.94
CA ARG A 249 -9.13 18.37 12.27
C ARG A 249 -9.06 19.35 11.10
N ASN A 250 -8.21 20.37 11.20
CA ASN A 250 -7.96 21.33 10.13
C ASN A 250 -6.89 20.88 9.12
N ASN A 251 -6.41 19.64 9.21
CA ASN A 251 -5.31 19.08 8.43
C ASN A 251 -4.06 20.00 8.40
N GLY A 252 -3.74 20.58 9.56
CA GLY A 252 -2.60 21.46 9.73
C GLY A 252 -1.25 20.73 9.68
N PRO A 253 -0.17 21.38 10.13
CA PRO A 253 1.17 20.78 10.14
C PRO A 253 1.30 19.71 11.23
N TYR A 254 1.33 18.44 10.84
CA TYR A 254 1.69 17.31 11.72
C TYR A 254 3.13 17.42 12.22
N HIS A 255 3.44 16.85 13.38
CA HIS A 255 4.80 16.78 13.92
C HIS A 255 5.54 15.53 13.45
N TYR A 256 4.81 14.42 13.37
CA TYR A 256 5.31 13.14 12.88
C TYR A 256 4.40 12.60 11.79
N LEU A 257 4.98 11.89 10.84
CA LEU A 257 4.23 11.08 9.89
C LEU A 257 4.99 9.78 9.66
N MET A 258 4.36 8.67 9.99
CA MET A 258 4.79 7.35 9.54
C MET A 258 4.14 7.08 8.19
N LEU A 259 4.94 6.78 7.18
CA LEU A 259 4.48 6.59 5.81
C LEU A 259 5.01 5.26 5.27
N SER A 260 4.11 4.47 4.67
CA SER A 260 4.49 3.39 3.76
C SER A 260 4.76 4.01 2.40
N TRP A 261 6.00 4.40 2.12
CA TRP A 261 6.40 4.90 0.81
C TRP A 261 6.81 3.74 -0.09
N LYS A 262 5.97 3.37 -1.06
CA LYS A 262 6.21 2.23 -1.95
C LYS A 262 6.63 1.00 -1.13
N THR A 263 5.89 0.71 -0.06
CA THR A 263 6.12 -0.37 0.92
C THR A 263 7.37 -0.26 1.80
N LYS A 264 8.06 0.88 1.77
CA LYS A 264 9.17 1.19 2.68
C LYS A 264 8.71 2.08 3.81
N LEU A 265 9.07 1.73 5.05
CA LEU A 265 8.81 2.58 6.19
C LEU A 265 9.65 3.86 6.12
N ILE A 266 8.98 5.01 6.10
CA ILE A 266 9.60 6.33 6.21
C ILE A 266 8.97 7.07 7.39
N LEU A 267 9.82 7.59 8.28
CA LEU A 267 9.41 8.50 9.33
C LEU A 267 9.76 9.93 8.93
N TYR A 268 8.78 10.82 8.99
CA TYR A 268 8.93 12.25 8.82
C TYR A 268 8.92 12.95 10.19
N LEU A 269 9.89 13.83 10.43
CA LEU A 269 10.01 14.66 11.62
C LEU A 269 9.91 16.13 11.27
N ARG A 270 9.00 16.86 11.94
CA ARG A 270 8.88 18.31 11.77
C ARG A 270 9.76 19.05 12.76
N ILE A 271 10.97 19.37 12.30
CA ILE A 271 11.94 20.22 12.98
C ILE A 271 11.98 21.56 12.24
N ARG A 272 11.56 22.64 12.89
CA ARG A 272 11.48 24.01 12.36
C ARG A 272 12.67 24.91 12.74
N ASN A 273 13.52 24.43 13.64
CA ASN A 273 14.79 25.03 13.99
C ASN A 273 15.81 23.90 14.22
N ALA A 274 16.51 23.52 13.16
CA ALA A 274 17.53 22.47 13.22
C ALA A 274 18.75 22.90 14.09
N SER A 275 19.06 24.19 14.13
CA SER A 275 20.17 24.74 14.93
C SER A 275 19.99 24.45 16.44
N ALA A 276 18.75 24.49 16.93
CA ALA A 276 18.42 24.17 18.33
C ALA A 276 18.70 22.69 18.69
N CYS A 277 18.81 21.80 17.69
CA CYS A 277 19.08 20.39 17.90
C CYS A 277 20.58 20.05 17.92
N LEU A 278 21.45 20.95 17.45
CA LEU A 278 22.86 20.61 17.16
C LEU A 278 23.66 20.18 18.39
N GLU A 279 23.42 20.80 19.54
CA GLU A 279 24.13 20.42 20.76
C GLU A 279 23.74 19.01 21.21
N TYR A 280 22.44 18.69 21.18
CA TYR A 280 21.94 17.37 21.50
C TYR A 280 22.50 16.29 20.54
N LEU A 281 22.59 16.62 19.25
CA LEU A 281 23.10 15.70 18.23
C LEU A 281 24.54 15.23 18.46
N LYS A 282 25.38 16.03 19.15
CA LYS A 282 26.77 15.63 19.47
C LYS A 282 26.82 14.36 20.32
N HIS A 283 25.80 14.16 21.16
CA HIS A 283 25.69 13.02 22.08
C HIS A 283 24.84 11.87 21.54
N CYS A 284 24.21 12.03 20.38
CA CYS A 284 23.40 11.00 19.75
C CYS A 284 24.27 9.92 19.07
N PRO A 285 23.72 8.71 18.86
CA PRO A 285 24.35 7.71 18.01
C PRO A 285 24.46 8.18 16.56
N ASP A 286 25.40 7.59 15.81
CA ASP A 286 25.66 8.00 14.43
C ASP A 286 24.44 7.81 13.52
N THR A 287 23.62 6.78 13.77
CA THR A 287 22.35 6.54 13.08
C THR A 287 21.43 7.75 13.10
N VAL A 288 21.37 8.47 14.23
CA VAL A 288 20.59 9.70 14.40
C VAL A 288 21.28 10.90 13.75
N LYS A 289 22.60 11.02 13.89
CA LYS A 289 23.38 12.13 13.27
C LYS A 289 23.23 12.13 11.74
N GLN A 290 23.26 10.96 11.11
CA GLN A 290 23.13 10.82 9.65
C GLN A 290 21.84 11.43 9.09
N ILE A 291 20.77 11.55 9.88
CA ILE A 291 19.52 12.21 9.48
C ILE A 291 19.77 13.68 9.10
N PHE A 292 20.72 14.34 9.76
CA PHE A 292 21.08 15.75 9.55
C PHE A 292 22.18 15.95 8.51
N LEU A 293 22.90 14.89 8.12
CA LEU A 293 24.01 14.97 7.15
C LEU A 293 23.58 14.84 5.69
N ARG A 294 22.27 14.80 5.44
CA ARG A 294 21.70 14.83 4.09
C ARG A 294 21.09 16.21 3.84
N GLY A 295 21.35 16.79 2.67
CA GLY A 295 20.74 18.02 2.20
C GLY A 295 19.77 17.79 1.03
N ASP A 296 18.94 18.79 0.73
CA ASP A 296 18.17 18.86 -0.51
C ASP A 296 18.37 20.21 -1.24
N ASN A 297 18.10 20.18 -2.55
CA ASN A 297 18.23 21.35 -3.43
C ASN A 297 17.14 22.42 -3.17
N GLY A 298 16.16 22.13 -2.31
CA GLY A 298 15.01 23.00 -2.07
C GLY A 298 14.00 23.03 -3.21
N CYS A 299 13.08 23.98 -3.12
CA CYS A 299 12.08 24.27 -4.14
C CYS A 299 12.33 25.65 -4.78
N LYS A 300 11.47 26.06 -5.73
CA LYS A 300 11.55 27.40 -6.36
C LYS A 300 11.60 28.55 -5.34
N ASN A 301 10.93 28.42 -4.20
CA ASN A 301 10.99 29.46 -3.15
C ASN A 301 12.39 29.62 -2.55
N LYS A 302 13.20 28.55 -2.48
CA LYS A 302 14.61 28.65 -2.06
C LYS A 302 15.42 29.39 -3.12
N LEU A 303 15.29 28.97 -4.38
CA LEU A 303 15.99 29.59 -5.51
C LEU A 303 15.68 31.09 -5.64
N ASN A 304 14.43 31.46 -5.34
CA ASN A 304 13.96 32.85 -5.38
C ASN A 304 14.24 33.64 -4.08
N GLY A 305 14.85 33.04 -3.06
CA GLY A 305 15.14 33.70 -1.77
C GLY A 305 13.91 34.00 -0.91
N THR A 306 12.76 33.39 -1.18
CA THR A 306 11.48 33.66 -0.48
C THR A 306 11.03 32.53 0.46
N CYS A 307 11.86 31.51 0.65
CA CYS A 307 11.50 30.34 1.45
C CYS A 307 11.41 30.66 2.95
N LYS A 308 10.22 30.53 3.53
CA LYS A 308 9.97 30.72 4.99
C LYS A 308 9.95 29.43 5.80
N PHE A 309 10.07 28.28 5.14
CA PHE A 309 9.85 26.96 5.74
C PHE A 309 11.08 26.06 5.70
N GLY A 310 12.08 26.39 4.88
CA GLY A 310 13.32 25.64 4.83
C GLY A 310 14.17 25.85 6.07
N GLN A 311 15.15 24.96 6.23
CA GLN A 311 16.06 24.91 7.38
C GLN A 311 17.48 24.90 6.84
N GLU A 312 18.28 25.87 7.26
CA GLU A 312 19.73 25.91 7.04
C GLU A 312 20.44 25.71 8.38
N TYR A 313 21.46 24.87 8.40
CA TYR A 313 22.26 24.61 9.58
C TYR A 313 23.65 24.09 9.18
N THR A 314 24.62 24.19 10.08
CA THR A 314 26.00 23.78 9.82
C THR A 314 26.46 22.75 10.83
N ILE A 315 27.06 21.66 10.35
CA ILE A 315 27.68 20.60 11.17
C ILE A 315 29.11 20.41 10.63
N ASP A 316 30.11 20.48 11.52
CA ASP A 316 31.53 20.29 11.19
C ASP A 316 32.00 21.13 9.99
N GLY A 317 31.53 22.38 9.91
CA GLY A 317 31.86 23.32 8.83
C GLY A 317 31.11 23.11 7.50
N ASN A 318 30.28 22.07 7.39
CA ASN A 318 29.44 21.82 6.22
C ASN A 318 28.02 22.35 6.43
N THR A 319 27.55 23.18 5.50
CA THR A 319 26.18 23.72 5.54
C THR A 319 25.19 22.81 4.81
N TYR A 320 24.11 22.47 5.50
CA TYR A 320 23.04 21.63 5.00
C TYR A 320 21.75 22.43 4.89
N TRP A 321 20.93 22.07 3.89
CA TRP A 321 19.62 22.66 3.69
C TRP A 321 18.54 21.58 3.62
N ARG A 322 17.40 21.82 4.27
CA ARG A 322 16.19 20.97 4.19
C ARG A 322 14.95 21.77 3.83
N CYS A 323 14.17 21.29 2.87
CA CYS A 323 12.92 21.91 2.45
C CYS A 323 11.76 21.51 3.37
N GLY A 324 11.10 22.50 4.01
CA GLY A 324 9.90 22.28 4.82
C GLY A 324 8.58 22.74 4.19
N CYS A 325 8.58 23.06 2.88
CA CYS A 325 7.41 23.68 2.22
C CYS A 325 6.22 22.73 2.04
N CYS A 326 6.47 21.49 1.62
CA CYS A 326 5.40 20.55 1.26
C CYS A 326 5.20 19.45 2.32
N ASN A 327 6.29 19.03 2.96
CA ASN A 327 6.30 17.96 3.97
C ASN A 327 7.17 18.38 5.16
N ALA A 328 7.24 17.54 6.19
CA ALA A 328 8.22 17.75 7.25
C ALA A 328 9.66 17.67 6.67
N PRO A 329 10.61 18.50 7.12
CA PRO A 329 11.90 18.64 6.44
C PRO A 329 12.82 17.43 6.56
N PHE A 330 12.66 16.65 7.63
CA PHE A 330 13.50 15.50 7.92
C PHE A 330 12.70 14.23 7.69
N TYR A 331 13.25 13.33 6.87
CA TYR A 331 12.64 12.05 6.57
C TYR A 331 13.69 11.00 6.24
N PHE A 332 13.47 9.80 6.78
CA PHE A 332 14.45 8.72 6.77
C PHE A 332 13.76 7.38 7.07
N THR A 333 14.49 6.27 6.86
CA THR A 333 14.07 4.95 7.34
C THR A 333 14.42 4.84 8.82
N PRO A 334 13.44 4.66 9.72
CA PRO A 334 13.67 4.75 11.14
C PRO A 334 14.27 3.46 11.74
N ILE A 335 14.88 3.61 12.91
CA ILE A 335 15.38 2.53 13.75
C ILE A 335 14.65 2.59 15.09
N LYS A 336 14.24 1.43 15.60
CA LYS A 336 13.47 1.29 16.85
C LYS A 336 14.20 1.86 18.06
N ASP A 337 15.47 1.51 18.23
CA ASP A 337 16.27 1.93 19.38
C ASP A 337 16.47 3.46 19.45
N ASP A 338 16.28 4.16 18.33
CA ASP A 338 16.46 5.61 18.22
C ASP A 338 15.17 6.42 18.47
N ILE A 339 14.03 5.77 18.75
CA ILE A 339 12.74 6.45 19.02
C ILE A 339 12.86 7.60 20.04
N PRO A 340 13.53 7.43 21.20
CA PRO A 340 13.67 8.52 22.18
C PRO A 340 14.36 9.76 21.59
N HIS A 341 15.33 9.55 20.70
CA HIS A 341 16.05 10.64 20.03
C HIS A 341 15.14 11.37 19.04
N TYR A 342 14.31 10.65 18.28
CA TYR A 342 13.38 11.25 17.32
C TYR A 342 12.39 12.20 18.01
N ILE A 343 11.86 11.76 19.16
CA ILE A 343 10.96 12.57 19.98
C ILE A 343 11.69 13.82 20.50
N LYS A 344 12.87 13.62 21.09
CA LYS A 344 13.64 14.74 21.66
C LYS A 344 14.03 15.79 20.63
N LEU A 345 14.42 15.36 19.43
CA LEU A 345 14.78 16.26 18.34
C LEU A 345 13.61 17.12 17.88
N VAL A 346 12.41 16.54 17.77
CA VAL A 346 11.20 17.32 17.45
C VAL A 346 10.89 18.30 18.58
N GLU A 347 10.94 17.89 19.85
CA GLU A 347 10.73 18.80 21.00
C GLU A 347 11.64 20.03 20.95
N LEU A 348 12.95 19.80 20.76
CA LEU A 348 13.96 20.87 20.73
C LEU A 348 13.77 21.81 19.54
N GLY A 349 13.47 21.24 18.37
CA GLY A 349 13.44 21.99 17.12
C GLY A 349 12.05 22.44 16.66
N LEU A 350 10.98 22.24 17.45
CA LEU A 350 9.63 22.56 17.00
C LEU A 350 9.36 24.06 16.90
N LYS A 351 9.96 24.85 17.80
CA LYS A 351 9.83 26.31 17.84
C LYS A 351 10.83 26.90 16.85
N LYS A 352 10.39 27.93 16.11
CA LYS A 352 11.27 28.66 15.19
C LYS A 352 12.28 29.47 15.97
#